data_AF-C3PLR8-F1
#
_entry.id   AF-C3PLR8-F1
#
_cell.length_a   1.000
_cell.length_b   1.000
_cell.length_c   1.000
_cell.angle_alpha   90.00
_cell.angle_beta   90.00
_cell.angle_gamma   90.00
#
_symmetry.space_group_name_H-M   'P 1'
#
loop_
_entity.id
_entity.type
_entity.pdbx_description
1 polymer ?
#
loop_
_entity_poly.entity_id
_entity_poly.type
_entity_poly.pdbx_seq_one_letter_code
_entity_poly.pdbx_strand_id
1 'polypeptide(L)'
;MSPKATNSSSTPNGHDKMAKKTHSAQSVVNGAVSDHNTYDEIPYESYPYALTNPYHLSTLATLFGVNAPEVENAKILELGCAAGGNLIPHAVLYPKAYFVGIDLSKVQIDEANKNVKALGLKNIEFHHCSITDINDSFGKFDYIICHGVISWVPKTVRDKIFEVCNKNLSPNGIAYISYNTLPGWNMVRTIRDMMMYHSSSFANVRDRIAQSRLLLEFVKDSLENSKTPYAETLKTEAGLLAKQTDHYLRHDHLEEENAQFYFHEFMNEARKHNLQYLADCNLSTMYLGNMPPKVVEQLKAVNDIVRTEQYMDFITNRRFRTTLLCHSDVKINRNINNDDITKFNIIFNIVPEKPLKEVDLNNASENLKFFLNGNQDSNLTTSSPYMKAILYTFSENLNNPLSFEKITTEANKKLHNTKLNEIKAELLNNAMKLVLQGYISITNQKHRNNPELDKPKTTKMVIHQATHTPSMWVTNLQHEPIGVNFFEKFALRYMDGKHDKKAIIEAVLGHVEKGELTLSKEGQKVENKEEIRKELESLFIPMIKKFSSNALLV
;
A
#
# COMPACT_ATOMS: atom_id res chain seq x y z
N MET A 1 -12.41 -0.48 -89.82
CA MET A 1 -12.44 0.87 -90.41
C MET A 1 -11.22 1.63 -89.90
N SER A 2 -10.22 1.84 -90.76
CA SER A 2 -9.17 2.85 -90.53
C SER A 2 -9.71 4.24 -90.92
N PRO A 3 -9.09 5.35 -90.47
CA PRO A 3 -7.91 5.84 -91.19
C PRO A 3 -6.74 6.34 -90.30
N LYS A 4 -5.52 6.22 -90.88
CA LYS A 4 -4.26 6.95 -90.59
C LYS A 4 -4.41 8.42 -91.08
N ALA A 5 -3.60 9.43 -90.77
CA ALA A 5 -2.14 9.58 -90.56
C ALA A 5 -1.88 10.92 -89.80
N THR A 6 -0.73 11.21 -89.17
CA THR A 6 0.57 11.57 -89.81
C THR A 6 1.79 11.41 -88.88
N ASN A 7 2.94 11.13 -89.52
CA ASN A 7 4.28 10.81 -88.99
C ASN A 7 5.19 12.05 -88.79
N SER A 8 6.22 11.91 -87.92
CA SER A 8 7.67 12.14 -88.15
C SER A 8 8.38 12.38 -86.79
N SER A 9 9.59 11.97 -86.44
CA SER A 9 10.72 11.25 -87.05
C SER A 9 11.76 10.99 -85.93
N SER A 10 12.58 9.95 -86.07
CA SER A 10 13.47 9.38 -85.05
C SER A 10 14.96 9.84 -85.13
N THR A 11 15.58 10.04 -83.95
CA THR A 11 16.99 9.69 -83.52
C THR A 11 18.20 10.30 -84.27
N PRO A 12 19.37 10.61 -83.63
CA PRO A 12 20.22 9.53 -83.09
C PRO A 12 21.27 9.84 -81.97
N ASN A 13 21.88 8.73 -81.55
CA ASN A 13 23.24 8.54 -81.03
C ASN A 13 23.51 8.55 -79.52
N GLY A 14 24.02 7.40 -79.07
CA GLY A 14 24.56 7.14 -77.74
C GLY A 14 26.08 7.28 -77.66
N HIS A 15 26.62 6.60 -76.64
CA HIS A 15 27.96 6.64 -76.03
C HIS A 15 28.12 7.76 -74.99
N ASP A 16 28.62 7.55 -73.77
CA ASP A 16 29.03 6.37 -73.01
C ASP A 16 29.16 6.81 -71.52
N LYS A 17 28.86 5.89 -70.59
CA LYS A 17 29.20 5.85 -69.14
C LYS A 17 29.10 7.10 -68.24
N MET A 18 28.18 7.06 -67.27
CA MET A 18 28.46 7.51 -65.90
C MET A 18 27.63 6.77 -64.84
N ALA A 19 28.22 6.62 -63.66
CA ALA A 19 27.89 5.66 -62.62
C ALA A 19 26.73 6.08 -61.68
N LYS A 20 25.97 5.05 -61.27
CA LYS A 20 25.28 4.81 -59.98
C LYS A 20 24.84 6.03 -59.14
N LYS A 21 23.51 6.16 -58.99
CA LYS A 21 22.82 6.36 -57.71
C LYS A 21 21.37 5.87 -57.83
N THR A 22 21.07 4.72 -57.24
CA THR A 22 19.72 4.15 -57.12
C THR A 22 19.08 4.63 -55.82
N HIS A 23 17.99 5.40 -55.92
CA HIS A 23 17.04 5.61 -54.82
C HIS A 23 15.96 4.53 -54.91
N SER A 24 15.95 3.59 -53.97
CA SER A 24 14.87 2.63 -53.77
C SER A 24 13.82 3.21 -52.84
N ALA A 25 12.56 3.20 -53.29
CA ALA A 25 11.37 3.52 -52.50
C ALA A 25 11.25 2.59 -51.28
N GLN A 26 11.07 3.15 -50.09
CA GLN A 26 10.77 2.42 -48.87
C GLN A 26 9.28 2.15 -48.76
N SER A 27 8.94 0.87 -48.59
CA SER A 27 7.64 0.35 -48.22
C SER A 27 7.23 0.79 -46.82
N VAL A 28 6.01 1.30 -46.70
CA VAL A 28 5.33 1.56 -45.43
C VAL A 28 5.08 0.23 -44.74
N VAL A 29 5.73 -0.01 -43.59
CA VAL A 29 5.48 -1.15 -42.73
C VAL A 29 4.42 -0.75 -41.71
N ASN A 30 3.24 -1.37 -41.80
CA ASN A 30 2.23 -1.34 -40.76
C ASN A 30 2.83 -1.90 -39.47
N GLY A 31 2.85 -1.09 -38.41
CA GLY A 31 3.24 -1.54 -37.06
C GLY A 31 2.20 -2.50 -36.52
N ALA A 32 2.51 -3.80 -36.55
CA ALA A 32 1.79 -4.79 -35.76
C ALA A 32 2.07 -4.53 -34.28
N VAL A 33 1.01 -4.33 -33.51
CA VAL A 33 1.05 -4.41 -32.04
C VAL A 33 1.50 -5.83 -31.70
N SER A 34 2.59 -5.98 -30.96
CA SER A 34 3.08 -7.28 -30.52
C SER A 34 2.12 -7.86 -29.47
N ASP A 35 1.42 -8.95 -29.81
CA ASP A 35 0.51 -9.73 -28.95
C ASP A 35 1.20 -10.51 -27.79
N HIS A 36 2.44 -10.17 -27.44
CA HIS A 36 3.11 -10.75 -26.28
C HIS A 36 2.92 -9.85 -25.05
N ASN A 37 1.94 -10.19 -24.21
CA ASN A 37 1.79 -9.60 -22.89
C ASN A 37 2.96 -10.07 -22.00
N THR A 38 4.09 -9.35 -22.07
CA THR A 38 5.29 -9.65 -21.27
C THR A 38 4.95 -9.74 -19.78
N TYR A 39 3.91 -9.04 -19.31
CA TYR A 39 3.40 -9.08 -17.95
C TYR A 39 3.15 -10.49 -17.39
N ASP A 40 2.75 -11.45 -18.24
CA ASP A 40 2.37 -12.81 -17.80
C ASP A 40 3.58 -13.76 -17.58
N GLU A 41 4.80 -13.37 -17.95
CA GLU A 41 5.99 -14.25 -17.87
C GLU A 41 6.50 -14.48 -16.43
N ILE A 42 6.31 -13.50 -15.54
CA ILE A 42 6.64 -13.58 -14.11
C ILE A 42 5.48 -12.93 -13.35
N PRO A 43 4.53 -13.71 -12.79
CA PRO A 43 3.35 -13.16 -12.12
C PRO A 43 3.68 -12.40 -10.83
N TYR A 44 2.95 -11.31 -10.58
CA TYR A 44 3.06 -10.51 -9.37
C TYR A 44 2.52 -11.26 -8.16
N GLU A 45 3.24 -11.18 -7.04
CA GLU A 45 2.66 -11.54 -5.76
C GLU A 45 1.68 -10.42 -5.35
N SER A 46 0.41 -10.78 -5.15
CA SER A 46 -0.66 -9.79 -4.91
C SER A 46 -0.79 -9.49 -3.43
N TYR A 47 -0.20 -8.36 -3.00
CA TYR A 47 -0.23 -7.88 -1.62
C TYR A 47 -1.50 -7.06 -1.31
N PRO A 48 -1.97 -7.05 -0.05
CA PRO A 48 -2.87 -6.03 0.45
C PRO A 48 -2.11 -4.73 0.74
N TYR A 49 -2.74 -3.59 0.48
CA TYR A 49 -2.20 -2.27 0.77
C TYR A 49 -3.12 -1.51 1.72
N ALA A 50 -2.77 -1.44 3.00
CA ALA A 50 -3.62 -0.86 4.05
C ALA A 50 -4.08 0.58 3.77
N LEU A 51 -3.25 1.39 3.11
CA LEU A 51 -3.60 2.77 2.71
C LEU A 51 -4.70 2.85 1.64
N THR A 52 -5.02 1.74 0.97
CA THR A 52 -6.12 1.65 0.00
C THR A 52 -7.44 1.19 0.64
N ASN A 53 -7.42 0.80 1.92
CA ASN A 53 -8.59 0.31 2.63
C ASN A 53 -9.74 1.33 2.55
N PRO A 54 -10.93 0.97 2.06
CA PRO A 54 -12.07 1.88 1.95
C PRO A 54 -12.44 2.59 3.27
N TYR A 55 -12.19 1.97 4.42
CA TYR A 55 -12.36 2.65 5.72
C TYR A 55 -11.35 3.76 5.95
N HIS A 56 -10.11 3.62 5.49
CA HIS A 56 -9.12 4.70 5.53
C HIS A 56 -9.58 5.87 4.66
N LEU A 57 -10.08 5.57 3.45
CA LEU A 57 -10.61 6.58 2.54
C LEU A 57 -11.82 7.31 3.13
N SER A 58 -12.75 6.55 3.71
CA SER A 58 -13.91 7.06 4.46
C SER A 58 -13.49 7.96 5.63
N THR A 59 -12.48 7.54 6.40
CA THR A 59 -11.97 8.28 7.55
C THR A 59 -11.40 9.63 7.13
N LEU A 60 -10.59 9.66 6.08
CA LEU A 60 -10.03 10.90 5.55
C LEU A 60 -11.12 11.80 4.94
N ALA A 61 -12.12 11.22 4.27
CA ALA A 61 -13.30 11.96 3.83
C ALA A 61 -14.00 12.64 5.02
N THR A 62 -14.29 11.90 6.10
CA THR A 62 -14.90 12.44 7.32
C THR A 62 -14.05 13.54 7.97
N LEU A 63 -12.72 13.39 8.01
CA LEU A 63 -11.80 14.40 8.55
C LEU A 63 -11.94 15.74 7.82
N PHE A 64 -12.13 15.68 6.51
CA PHE A 64 -12.31 16.88 5.67
C PHE A 64 -13.78 17.24 5.41
N GLY A 65 -14.71 16.74 6.24
CA GLY A 65 -16.12 17.12 6.22
C GLY A 65 -16.97 16.47 5.12
N VAL A 66 -16.45 15.45 4.45
CA VAL A 66 -17.15 14.68 3.41
C VAL A 66 -17.77 13.42 4.03
N ASN A 67 -19.07 13.22 3.84
CA ASN A 67 -19.76 12.02 4.29
C ASN A 67 -19.71 10.94 3.19
N ALA A 68 -18.63 10.15 3.19
CA ALA A 68 -18.47 9.03 2.25
C ALA A 68 -19.49 7.91 2.52
N PRO A 69 -19.86 7.09 1.51
CA PRO A 69 -20.77 5.96 1.69
C PRO A 69 -20.30 4.94 2.74
N GLU A 70 -21.22 4.19 3.34
CA GLU A 70 -20.89 3.17 4.34
C GLU A 70 -20.18 1.98 3.68
N VAL A 71 -18.99 1.64 4.18
CA VAL A 71 -18.13 0.58 3.60
C VAL A 71 -18.82 -0.79 3.61
N GLU A 72 -19.60 -1.10 4.65
CA GLU A 72 -20.25 -2.39 4.83
C GLU A 72 -21.27 -2.73 3.73
N ASN A 73 -21.81 -1.73 3.03
CA ASN A 73 -22.79 -1.89 1.93
C ASN A 73 -22.30 -1.28 0.61
N ALA A 74 -21.03 -0.87 0.54
CA ALA A 74 -20.48 -0.12 -0.57
C ALA A 74 -20.31 -0.97 -1.85
N LYS A 75 -20.25 -0.29 -2.99
CA LYS A 75 -19.70 -0.84 -4.24
C LYS A 75 -18.27 -0.36 -4.43
N ILE A 76 -17.33 -1.28 -4.58
CA ILE A 76 -15.89 -0.96 -4.65
C ILE A 76 -15.31 -1.49 -5.95
N LEU A 77 -14.62 -0.62 -6.70
CA LEU A 77 -13.94 -0.94 -7.94
C LEU A 77 -12.42 -0.84 -7.75
N GLU A 78 -11.67 -1.84 -8.21
CA GLU A 78 -10.22 -1.79 -8.30
C GLU A 78 -9.75 -1.88 -9.76
N LEU A 79 -8.98 -0.88 -10.20
CA LEU A 79 -8.36 -0.80 -11.51
C LEU A 79 -6.92 -1.33 -11.43
N GLY A 80 -6.60 -2.36 -12.23
CA GLY A 80 -5.34 -3.09 -12.14
C GLY A 80 -5.28 -3.95 -10.88
N CYS A 81 -6.29 -4.80 -10.68
CA CYS A 81 -6.43 -5.57 -9.45
C CYS A 81 -5.45 -6.75 -9.31
N ALA A 82 -4.71 -7.10 -10.37
CA ALA A 82 -3.89 -8.31 -10.45
C ALA A 82 -4.66 -9.54 -9.92
N ALA A 83 -4.03 -10.39 -9.08
CA ALA A 83 -4.68 -11.56 -8.48
C ALA A 83 -5.67 -11.24 -7.33
N GLY A 84 -6.05 -9.97 -7.14
CA GLY A 84 -7.12 -9.57 -6.23
C GLY A 84 -6.76 -9.60 -4.74
N GLY A 85 -5.49 -9.74 -4.37
CA GLY A 85 -5.01 -9.74 -2.98
C GLY A 85 -5.34 -8.46 -2.20
N ASN A 86 -5.57 -7.36 -2.91
CA ASN A 86 -6.01 -6.09 -2.33
C ASN A 86 -7.54 -5.96 -2.20
N LEU A 87 -8.33 -6.82 -2.85
CA LEU A 87 -9.80 -6.74 -2.90
C LEU A 87 -10.50 -7.88 -2.16
N ILE A 88 -10.01 -9.11 -2.34
CA ILE A 88 -10.58 -10.34 -1.74
C ILE A 88 -10.70 -10.25 -0.21
N PRO A 89 -9.71 -9.73 0.55
CA PRO A 89 -9.85 -9.59 2.00
C PRO A 89 -11.06 -8.77 2.41
N HIS A 90 -11.38 -7.71 1.66
CA HIS A 90 -12.57 -6.89 1.92
C HIS A 90 -13.87 -7.65 1.65
N ALA A 91 -13.93 -8.44 0.57
CA ALA A 91 -15.09 -9.28 0.27
C ALA A 91 -15.36 -10.34 1.35
N VAL A 92 -14.30 -10.86 1.99
CA VAL A 92 -14.42 -11.75 3.17
C VAL A 92 -15.00 -11.02 4.38
N LEU A 93 -14.60 -9.77 4.62
CA LEU A 93 -15.01 -8.99 5.79
C LEU A 93 -16.41 -8.37 5.65
N TYR A 94 -16.81 -7.98 4.44
CA TYR A 94 -18.02 -7.21 4.17
C TYR A 94 -18.96 -7.95 3.20
N PRO A 95 -19.71 -8.96 3.68
CA PRO A 95 -20.53 -9.81 2.82
C PRO A 95 -21.73 -9.09 2.16
N LYS A 96 -22.05 -7.86 2.59
CA LYS A 96 -23.11 -7.02 2.01
C LYS A 96 -22.61 -6.00 0.98
N ALA A 97 -21.30 -5.72 0.98
CA ALA A 97 -20.66 -4.88 -0.02
C ALA A 97 -20.40 -5.69 -1.29
N TYR A 98 -20.25 -5.00 -2.42
CA TYR A 98 -20.00 -5.60 -3.74
C TYR A 98 -18.68 -5.11 -4.32
N PHE A 99 -17.89 -6.04 -4.86
CA PHE A 99 -16.51 -5.76 -5.27
C PHE A 99 -16.31 -6.14 -6.73
N VAL A 100 -15.65 -5.26 -7.48
CA VAL A 100 -15.31 -5.49 -8.89
C VAL A 100 -13.82 -5.21 -9.08
N GLY A 101 -13.07 -6.19 -9.56
CA GLY A 101 -11.68 -6.02 -9.96
C GLY A 101 -11.52 -6.13 -11.48
N ILE A 102 -10.68 -5.28 -12.05
CA ILE A 102 -10.38 -5.30 -13.49
C ILE A 102 -8.87 -5.34 -13.68
N ASP A 103 -8.40 -6.26 -14.53
CA ASP A 103 -6.99 -6.36 -14.90
C ASP A 103 -6.82 -6.85 -16.34
N LEU A 104 -5.71 -6.45 -16.98
CA LEU A 104 -5.38 -6.84 -18.35
C LEU A 104 -4.77 -8.26 -18.40
N SER A 105 -4.24 -8.77 -17.29
CA SER A 105 -3.66 -10.11 -17.21
C SER A 105 -4.70 -11.19 -16.96
N LYS A 106 -4.90 -12.05 -17.96
CA LYS A 106 -5.71 -13.25 -17.79
C LYS A 106 -5.18 -14.18 -16.70
N VAL A 107 -3.86 -14.33 -16.59
CA VAL A 107 -3.22 -15.21 -15.60
C VAL A 107 -3.58 -14.78 -14.18
N GLN A 108 -3.48 -13.48 -13.91
CA GLN A 108 -3.84 -12.90 -12.61
C GLN A 108 -5.34 -13.05 -12.32
N ILE A 109 -6.20 -12.75 -13.30
CA ILE A 109 -7.66 -12.85 -13.14
C ILE A 109 -8.11 -14.30 -12.90
N ASP A 110 -7.49 -15.28 -13.57
CA ASP A 110 -7.77 -16.70 -13.35
C ASP A 110 -7.37 -17.13 -11.91
N GLU A 111 -6.23 -16.65 -11.39
CA GLU A 111 -5.81 -16.90 -10.00
C GLU A 111 -6.74 -16.21 -8.99
N ALA A 112 -7.16 -14.97 -9.25
CA ALA A 112 -8.13 -14.26 -8.43
C ALA A 112 -9.45 -15.04 -8.33
N ASN A 113 -9.98 -15.50 -9.46
CA ASN A 113 -11.21 -16.30 -9.53
C ASN A 113 -11.09 -17.65 -8.83
N LYS A 114 -9.92 -18.30 -8.92
CA LYS A 114 -9.62 -19.53 -8.15
C LYS A 114 -9.67 -19.28 -6.65
N ASN A 115 -9.11 -18.17 -6.16
CA ASN A 115 -9.14 -17.80 -4.74
C ASN A 115 -10.57 -17.46 -4.28
N VAL A 116 -11.33 -16.71 -5.08
CA VAL A 116 -12.77 -16.44 -4.83
C VAL A 116 -13.57 -17.73 -4.70
N LYS A 117 -13.35 -18.69 -5.60
CA LYS A 117 -14.00 -20.00 -5.58
C LYS A 117 -13.61 -20.80 -4.33
N ALA A 118 -12.33 -20.81 -3.97
CA ALA A 118 -11.83 -21.52 -2.79
C ALA A 118 -12.39 -20.94 -1.47
N LEU A 119 -12.59 -19.62 -1.41
CA LEU A 119 -13.19 -18.92 -0.26
C LEU A 119 -14.72 -18.96 -0.26
N GLY A 120 -15.35 -19.36 -1.37
CA GLY A 120 -16.81 -19.44 -1.52
C GLY A 120 -17.51 -18.08 -1.53
N LEU A 121 -16.81 -17.04 -2.01
CA LEU A 121 -17.35 -15.68 -2.04
C LEU A 121 -18.34 -15.49 -3.19
N LYS A 122 -19.37 -14.68 -2.96
CA LYS A 122 -20.45 -14.40 -3.92
C LYS A 122 -20.65 -12.92 -4.24
N ASN A 123 -19.90 -12.07 -3.55
CA ASN A 123 -20.04 -10.62 -3.57
C ASN A 123 -18.84 -9.94 -4.25
N ILE A 124 -18.06 -10.68 -5.02
CA ILE A 124 -16.89 -10.19 -5.75
C ILE A 124 -16.83 -10.82 -7.14
N GLU A 125 -16.48 -10.02 -8.13
CA GLU A 125 -16.24 -10.45 -9.51
C GLU A 125 -14.96 -9.82 -10.07
N PHE A 126 -14.30 -10.57 -10.95
CA PHE A 126 -13.07 -10.16 -11.62
C PHE A 126 -13.25 -10.23 -13.12
N HIS A 127 -12.94 -9.14 -13.82
CA HIS A 127 -13.05 -9.02 -15.27
C HIS A 127 -11.68 -8.92 -15.91
N HIS A 128 -11.40 -9.83 -16.84
CA HIS A 128 -10.23 -9.73 -17.72
C HIS A 128 -10.59 -8.81 -18.90
N CYS A 129 -10.29 -7.52 -18.75
CA CYS A 129 -10.49 -6.50 -19.78
C CYS A 129 -9.60 -5.28 -19.51
N SER A 130 -9.52 -4.39 -20.49
CA SER A 130 -8.79 -3.13 -20.33
C SER A 130 -9.64 -2.12 -19.56
N ILE A 131 -8.98 -1.20 -18.86
CA ILE A 131 -9.65 -0.02 -18.25
C ILE A 131 -10.43 0.78 -19.31
N THR A 132 -9.98 0.76 -20.57
CA THR A 132 -10.68 1.39 -21.72
C THR A 132 -12.06 0.83 -21.99
N ASP A 133 -12.34 -0.40 -21.57
CA ASP A 133 -13.62 -1.09 -21.82
C ASP A 133 -14.70 -0.70 -20.79
N ILE A 134 -14.30 -0.05 -19.69
CA ILE A 134 -15.21 0.43 -18.65
C ILE A 134 -16.10 1.54 -19.21
N ASN A 135 -17.40 1.40 -19.00
CA ASN A 135 -18.41 2.35 -19.42
C ASN A 135 -19.53 2.44 -18.37
N ASP A 136 -20.58 3.21 -18.65
CA ASP A 136 -21.67 3.46 -17.71
C ASP A 136 -22.43 2.18 -17.29
N SER A 137 -22.35 1.09 -18.07
CA SER A 137 -22.99 -0.19 -17.74
C SER A 137 -22.39 -0.88 -16.51
N PHE A 138 -21.15 -0.56 -16.15
CA PHE A 138 -20.53 -1.04 -14.90
C PHE A 138 -21.20 -0.41 -13.66
N GLY A 139 -21.97 0.67 -13.85
CA GLY A 139 -22.66 1.39 -12.79
C GLY A 139 -21.73 2.35 -12.04
N LYS A 140 -22.19 2.74 -10.84
CA LYS A 140 -21.48 3.64 -9.93
C LYS A 140 -20.88 2.87 -8.76
N PHE A 141 -19.72 3.32 -8.32
CA PHE A 141 -18.94 2.79 -7.21
C PHE A 141 -18.71 3.87 -6.18
N ASP A 142 -18.76 3.48 -4.91
CA ASP A 142 -18.56 4.37 -3.77
C ASP A 142 -17.07 4.59 -3.49
N TYR A 143 -16.25 3.60 -3.82
CA TYR A 143 -14.80 3.70 -3.77
C TYR A 143 -14.20 3.14 -5.04
N ILE A 144 -13.31 3.91 -5.66
CA ILE A 144 -12.53 3.47 -6.83
C ILE A 144 -11.05 3.49 -6.43
N ILE A 145 -10.36 2.37 -6.56
CA ILE A 145 -8.96 2.20 -6.17
C ILE A 145 -8.13 1.95 -7.43
N CYS A 146 -7.11 2.77 -7.65
CA CYS A 146 -6.15 2.62 -8.74
C CYS A 146 -4.73 2.72 -8.16
N HIS A 147 -4.18 1.59 -7.72
CA HIS A 147 -2.89 1.55 -7.02
C HIS A 147 -1.76 1.11 -7.95
N GLY A 148 -0.79 1.99 -8.21
CA GLY A 148 0.43 1.63 -8.93
C GLY A 148 0.23 1.36 -10.42
N VAL A 149 -0.80 1.96 -11.04
CA VAL A 149 -1.15 1.71 -12.46
C VAL A 149 -0.93 2.95 -13.32
N ILE A 150 -1.47 4.12 -12.92
CA ILE A 150 -1.58 5.29 -13.81
C ILE A 150 -0.23 5.80 -14.34
N SER A 151 0.86 5.58 -13.59
CA SER A 151 2.21 5.97 -14.01
C SER A 151 2.76 5.10 -15.14
N TRP A 152 2.27 3.86 -15.30
CA TRP A 152 2.83 2.83 -16.19
C TRP A 152 2.00 2.57 -17.44
N VAL A 153 0.91 3.33 -17.63
CA VAL A 153 0.00 3.13 -18.76
C VAL A 153 0.04 4.31 -19.74
N PRO A 154 -0.21 4.09 -21.03
CA PRO A 154 -0.25 5.14 -22.05
C PRO A 154 -1.28 6.24 -21.74
N LYS A 155 -1.11 7.41 -22.35
CA LYS A 155 -1.98 8.58 -22.10
C LYS A 155 -3.47 8.27 -22.26
N THR A 156 -3.85 7.48 -23.27
CA THR A 156 -5.24 7.10 -23.52
C THR A 156 -5.87 6.35 -22.33
N VAL A 157 -5.11 5.47 -21.70
CA VAL A 157 -5.54 4.73 -20.50
C VAL A 157 -5.57 5.66 -19.28
N ARG A 158 -4.61 6.58 -19.15
CA ARG A 158 -4.61 7.57 -18.05
C ARG A 158 -5.84 8.49 -18.10
N ASP A 159 -6.15 8.99 -19.29
CA ASP A 159 -7.34 9.83 -19.52
C ASP A 159 -8.60 9.02 -19.18
N LYS A 160 -8.63 7.73 -19.54
CA LYS A 160 -9.72 6.83 -19.16
C LYS A 160 -9.84 6.61 -17.66
N ILE A 161 -8.74 6.45 -16.93
CA ILE A 161 -8.75 6.31 -15.46
C ILE A 161 -9.44 7.53 -14.83
N PHE A 162 -9.08 8.75 -15.24
CA PHE A 162 -9.75 9.95 -14.75
C PHE A 162 -11.22 10.03 -15.17
N GLU A 163 -11.56 9.62 -16.40
CA GLU A 163 -12.95 9.53 -16.86
C GLU A 163 -13.77 8.58 -15.98
N VAL A 164 -13.28 7.38 -15.69
CA VAL A 164 -13.95 6.38 -14.84
C VAL A 164 -14.08 6.89 -13.40
N CYS A 165 -13.04 7.52 -12.85
CA CYS A 165 -13.08 8.14 -11.53
C CYS A 165 -14.11 9.28 -11.41
N ASN A 166 -14.63 9.80 -12.51
CA ASN A 166 -15.76 10.74 -12.52
C ASN A 166 -17.08 10.04 -12.91
N LYS A 167 -17.14 9.40 -14.07
CA LYS A 167 -18.36 8.79 -14.61
C LYS A 167 -18.84 7.56 -13.85
N ASN A 168 -17.96 6.80 -13.21
CA ASN A 168 -18.33 5.61 -12.45
C ASN A 168 -18.26 5.83 -10.94
N LEU A 169 -17.99 7.05 -10.45
CA LEU A 169 -17.96 7.37 -9.02
C LEU A 169 -19.32 7.87 -8.53
N SER A 170 -19.79 7.34 -7.40
CA SER A 170 -20.97 7.83 -6.68
C SER A 170 -20.81 9.31 -6.28
N PRO A 171 -21.90 10.08 -6.04
CA PRO A 171 -21.81 11.51 -5.74
C PRO A 171 -20.92 11.89 -4.54
N ASN A 172 -20.92 11.07 -3.48
CA ASN A 172 -20.01 11.24 -2.32
C ASN A 172 -18.89 10.19 -2.30
N GLY A 173 -18.68 9.48 -3.41
CA GLY A 173 -17.66 8.46 -3.53
C GLY A 173 -16.25 9.05 -3.50
N ILE A 174 -15.27 8.22 -3.17
CA ILE A 174 -13.85 8.60 -3.09
C ILE A 174 -13.05 7.77 -4.08
N ALA A 175 -12.26 8.44 -4.92
CA ALA A 175 -11.29 7.80 -5.80
C ALA A 175 -9.88 7.88 -5.19
N TYR A 176 -9.18 6.76 -5.13
CA TYR A 176 -7.79 6.64 -4.75
C TYR A 176 -6.95 6.42 -6.02
N ILE A 177 -5.91 7.22 -6.21
CA ILE A 177 -4.93 7.02 -7.28
C ILE A 177 -3.51 7.23 -6.73
N SER A 178 -2.64 6.24 -6.93
CA SER A 178 -1.22 6.35 -6.58
C SER A 178 -0.32 6.41 -7.81
N TYR A 179 0.75 7.20 -7.73
CA TYR A 179 1.64 7.49 -8.86
C TYR A 179 3.01 8.00 -8.40
N ASN A 180 4.02 7.73 -9.24
CA ASN A 180 5.37 8.27 -9.08
C ASN A 180 5.37 9.78 -9.35
N THR A 181 6.17 10.53 -8.60
CA THR A 181 6.24 12.00 -8.70
C THR A 181 7.65 12.54 -8.87
N LEU A 182 7.77 13.61 -9.66
CA LEU A 182 8.94 14.46 -9.68
C LEU A 182 8.93 15.47 -8.51
N PRO A 183 10.11 15.88 -8.00
CA PRO A 183 11.45 15.53 -8.49
C PRO A 183 12.02 14.20 -7.94
N GLY A 184 11.39 13.58 -6.94
CA GLY A 184 11.95 12.43 -6.23
C GLY A 184 12.19 11.20 -7.11
N TRP A 185 11.37 11.01 -8.16
CA TRP A 185 11.54 9.90 -9.10
C TRP A 185 12.76 10.01 -10.01
N ASN A 186 13.41 11.18 -10.10
CA ASN A 186 14.59 11.36 -10.96
C ASN A 186 15.71 10.36 -10.62
N MET A 187 15.95 10.07 -9.34
CA MET A 187 17.00 9.12 -8.92
C MET A 187 16.66 7.69 -9.34
N VAL A 188 15.40 7.28 -9.15
CA VAL A 188 14.94 5.94 -9.56
C VAL A 188 15.04 5.79 -11.08
N ARG A 189 14.63 6.81 -11.84
CA ARG A 189 14.81 6.84 -13.30
C ARG A 189 16.27 6.70 -13.69
N THR A 190 17.19 7.45 -13.07
CA THR A 190 18.63 7.33 -13.37
C THR A 190 19.16 5.91 -13.15
N ILE A 191 18.76 5.25 -12.06
CA ILE A 191 19.19 3.87 -11.80
C ILE A 191 18.57 2.90 -12.81
N ARG A 192 17.30 3.09 -13.18
CA ARG A 192 16.63 2.33 -14.24
C ARG A 192 17.36 2.49 -15.57
N ASP A 193 17.68 3.71 -15.97
CA ASP A 193 18.42 3.99 -17.21
C ASP A 193 19.79 3.30 -17.20
N MET A 194 20.47 3.30 -16.05
CA MET A 194 21.75 2.58 -15.87
C MET A 194 21.58 1.06 -16.05
N MET A 195 20.56 0.46 -15.45
CA MET A 195 20.26 -0.97 -15.57
C MET A 195 19.83 -1.35 -17.00
N MET A 196 18.98 -0.55 -17.65
CA MET A 196 18.56 -0.78 -19.02
C MET A 196 19.74 -0.67 -19.99
N TYR A 197 20.59 0.35 -19.83
CA TYR A 197 21.81 0.50 -20.63
C TYR A 197 22.75 -0.69 -20.48
N HIS A 198 23.06 -1.08 -19.25
CA HIS A 198 23.96 -2.20 -18.98
C HIS A 198 23.39 -3.55 -19.46
N SER A 199 22.11 -3.80 -19.19
CA SER A 199 21.46 -5.07 -19.54
C SER A 199 21.08 -5.20 -21.03
N SER A 200 21.19 -4.13 -21.82
CA SER A 200 20.84 -4.12 -23.26
C SER A 200 21.63 -5.13 -24.10
N SER A 201 22.80 -5.56 -23.62
CA SER A 201 23.65 -6.54 -24.31
C SER A 201 23.18 -7.99 -24.16
N PHE A 202 22.15 -8.25 -23.33
CA PHE A 202 21.67 -9.59 -23.00
C PHE A 202 20.27 -9.82 -23.58
N ALA A 203 20.09 -10.94 -24.29
CA ALA A 203 18.84 -11.20 -25.01
C ALA A 203 17.73 -11.77 -24.12
N ASN A 204 18.06 -12.59 -23.12
CA ASN A 204 17.03 -13.24 -22.29
C ASN A 204 16.71 -12.39 -21.04
N VAL A 205 15.48 -12.49 -20.53
CA VAL A 205 15.01 -11.71 -19.38
C VAL A 205 15.76 -12.07 -18.09
N ARG A 206 16.06 -13.36 -17.89
CA ARG A 206 16.73 -13.83 -16.66
C ARG A 206 18.14 -13.29 -16.51
N ASP A 207 18.93 -13.28 -17.58
CA ASP A 207 20.28 -12.72 -17.58
C ASP A 207 20.20 -11.20 -17.44
N ARG A 208 19.23 -10.53 -18.08
CA ARG A 208 19.02 -9.08 -17.87
C ARG A 208 18.78 -8.74 -16.40
N ILE A 209 17.98 -9.53 -15.69
CA ILE A 209 17.73 -9.36 -14.24
C ILE A 209 19.02 -9.63 -13.45
N ALA A 210 19.69 -10.75 -13.71
CA ALA A 210 20.93 -11.11 -13.00
C ALA A 210 22.03 -10.05 -13.18
N GLN A 211 22.18 -9.53 -14.41
CA GLN A 211 23.13 -8.46 -14.74
C GLN A 211 22.73 -7.12 -14.12
N SER A 212 21.44 -6.83 -14.04
CA SER A 212 20.94 -5.64 -13.32
C SER A 212 21.28 -5.72 -11.82
N ARG A 213 21.15 -6.90 -11.20
CA ARG A 213 21.59 -7.10 -9.80
C ARG A 213 23.10 -6.93 -9.62
N LEU A 214 23.90 -7.51 -10.51
CA LEU A 214 25.35 -7.35 -10.49
C LEU A 214 25.75 -5.87 -10.63
N LEU A 215 25.06 -5.11 -11.49
CA LEU A 215 25.27 -3.68 -11.62
C LEU A 215 24.95 -2.93 -10.31
N LEU A 216 23.86 -3.26 -9.62
CA LEU A 216 23.49 -2.61 -8.35
C LEU A 216 24.56 -2.83 -7.27
N GLU A 217 25.11 -4.05 -7.15
CA GLU A 217 26.24 -4.32 -6.26
C GLU A 217 27.52 -3.60 -6.74
N PHE A 218 27.80 -3.58 -8.05
CA PHE A 218 28.93 -2.83 -8.60
C PHE A 218 28.85 -1.33 -8.29
N VAL A 219 27.67 -0.72 -8.36
CA VAL A 219 27.44 0.69 -7.97
C VAL A 219 27.76 0.89 -6.49
N LYS A 220 27.31 -0.02 -5.63
CA LYS A 220 27.56 0.04 -4.18
C LYS A 220 29.06 -0.06 -3.87
N ASP A 221 29.74 -1.04 -4.46
CA ASP A 221 31.19 -1.25 -4.28
C ASP A 221 32.00 -0.07 -4.80
N SER A 222 31.66 0.45 -5.98
CA SER A 222 32.33 1.61 -6.59
C SER A 222 32.21 2.89 -5.76
N LEU A 223 31.20 2.99 -4.91
CA LEU A 223 30.90 4.16 -4.09
C LEU A 223 31.24 3.99 -2.61
N GLU A 224 31.84 2.85 -2.21
CA GLU A 224 32.10 2.51 -0.82
C GLU A 224 32.86 3.63 -0.07
N ASN A 225 33.95 4.13 -0.67
CA ASN A 225 34.81 5.17 -0.09
C ASN A 225 34.39 6.61 -0.43
N SER A 226 33.35 6.79 -1.24
CA SER A 226 32.86 8.11 -1.65
C SER A 226 32.03 8.74 -0.55
N LYS A 227 32.42 9.94 -0.09
CA LYS A 227 31.74 10.70 0.97
C LYS A 227 30.83 11.81 0.44
N THR A 228 30.56 11.83 -0.87
CA THR A 228 29.70 12.87 -1.45
C THR A 228 28.23 12.59 -1.12
N PRO A 229 27.39 13.61 -0.84
CA PRO A 229 25.96 13.39 -0.55
C PRO A 229 25.20 12.64 -1.66
N TYR A 230 25.61 12.86 -2.92
CA TYR A 230 25.07 12.13 -4.06
C TYR A 230 25.36 10.63 -3.98
N ALA A 231 26.61 10.26 -3.66
CA ALA A 231 26.99 8.86 -3.53
C ALA A 231 26.21 8.15 -2.43
N GLU A 232 25.98 8.81 -1.28
CA GLU A 232 25.14 8.23 -0.20
C GLU A 232 23.70 7.99 -0.63
N THR A 233 23.11 8.95 -1.35
CA THR A 233 21.76 8.81 -1.89
C THR A 233 21.69 7.64 -2.88
N LEU A 234 22.62 7.60 -3.85
CA LEU A 234 22.67 6.55 -4.86
C LEU A 234 22.93 5.15 -4.26
N LYS A 235 23.82 5.04 -3.27
CA LYS A 235 24.06 3.78 -2.53
C LYS A 235 22.80 3.30 -1.82
N THR A 236 22.09 4.21 -1.16
CA THR A 236 20.86 3.87 -0.45
C THR A 236 19.78 3.39 -1.41
N GLU A 237 19.55 4.11 -2.52
CA GLU A 237 18.57 3.71 -3.53
C GLU A 237 18.93 2.39 -4.23
N ALA A 238 20.19 2.21 -4.63
CA ALA A 238 20.66 0.97 -5.23
C ALA A 238 20.50 -0.21 -4.24
N GLY A 239 20.80 0.01 -2.96
CA GLY A 239 20.61 -0.98 -1.90
C GLY A 239 19.14 -1.32 -1.63
N LEU A 240 18.22 -0.36 -1.77
CA LEU A 240 16.78 -0.62 -1.71
C LEU A 240 16.32 -1.48 -2.89
N LEU A 241 16.77 -1.17 -4.10
CA LEU A 241 16.45 -1.94 -5.31
C LEU A 241 17.05 -3.35 -5.30
N ALA A 242 18.27 -3.51 -4.79
CA ALA A 242 18.90 -4.82 -4.65
C ALA A 242 18.12 -5.76 -3.74
N LYS A 243 17.38 -5.24 -2.75
CA LYS A 243 16.53 -6.03 -1.83
C LYS A 243 15.17 -6.41 -2.43
N GLN A 244 14.78 -5.81 -3.55
CA GLN A 244 13.50 -6.11 -4.20
C GLN A 244 13.53 -7.48 -4.86
N THR A 245 12.35 -8.04 -5.17
CA THR A 245 12.24 -9.32 -5.88
C THR A 245 12.56 -9.17 -7.37
N ASP A 246 12.88 -10.28 -8.04
CA ASP A 246 13.16 -10.30 -9.48
C ASP A 246 11.98 -9.77 -10.30
N HIS A 247 10.75 -9.97 -9.83
CA HIS A 247 9.56 -9.40 -10.45
C HIS A 247 9.61 -7.87 -10.44
N TYR A 248 9.86 -7.26 -9.28
CA TYR A 248 9.88 -5.81 -9.13
C TYR A 248 10.98 -5.15 -9.97
N LEU A 249 12.14 -5.82 -10.11
CA LEU A 249 13.19 -5.37 -11.03
C LEU A 249 12.76 -5.45 -12.50
N ARG A 250 11.92 -6.41 -12.87
CA ARG A 250 11.45 -6.53 -14.25
C ARG A 250 10.38 -5.49 -14.60
N HIS A 251 9.28 -5.48 -13.86
CA HIS A 251 8.11 -4.66 -14.17
C HIS A 251 8.37 -3.18 -13.82
N ASP A 252 8.69 -2.87 -12.56
CA ASP A 252 8.89 -1.47 -12.14
C ASP A 252 10.21 -0.84 -12.59
N HIS A 253 11.18 -1.59 -13.16
CA HIS A 253 12.51 -1.05 -13.46
C HIS A 253 13.01 -1.25 -14.91
N LEU A 254 12.46 -2.20 -15.66
CA LEU A 254 12.83 -2.43 -17.07
C LEU A 254 11.70 -2.15 -18.07
N GLU A 255 10.49 -1.79 -17.60
CA GLU A 255 9.42 -1.27 -18.47
C GLU A 255 9.80 0.08 -19.11
N GLU A 256 9.36 0.30 -20.35
CA GLU A 256 9.80 1.46 -21.14
C GLU A 256 9.11 2.78 -20.74
N GLU A 257 7.88 2.74 -20.23
CA GLU A 257 7.09 3.96 -19.95
C GLU A 257 6.94 4.24 -18.46
N ASN A 258 7.22 5.48 -18.03
CA ASN A 258 6.70 6.04 -16.78
C ASN A 258 6.30 7.50 -17.01
N ALA A 259 5.05 7.86 -16.71
CA ALA A 259 4.48 9.19 -16.99
C ALA A 259 5.06 10.32 -16.11
N GLN A 260 5.72 10.01 -14.99
CA GLN A 260 6.53 10.94 -14.17
C GLN A 260 5.86 12.30 -13.89
N PHE A 261 4.74 12.29 -13.18
CA PHE A 261 3.98 13.52 -12.92
C PHE A 261 4.69 14.47 -11.95
N TYR A 262 4.61 15.77 -12.18
CA TYR A 262 4.48 16.71 -11.05
C TYR A 262 3.06 16.67 -10.49
N PHE A 263 2.89 16.93 -9.19
CA PHE A 263 1.57 16.91 -8.56
C PHE A 263 0.57 17.88 -9.22
N HIS A 264 1.03 19.08 -9.58
CA HIS A 264 0.17 20.05 -10.25
C HIS A 264 -0.29 19.59 -11.64
N GLU A 265 0.50 18.78 -12.35
CA GLU A 265 0.15 18.23 -13.67
C GLU A 265 -0.89 17.12 -13.52
N PHE A 266 -0.70 16.22 -12.55
CA PHE A 266 -1.71 15.22 -12.18
C PHE A 266 -3.04 15.89 -11.83
N MET A 267 -3.01 16.93 -10.98
CA MET A 267 -4.22 17.65 -10.61
C MET A 267 -4.84 18.43 -11.76
N ASN A 268 -4.05 18.87 -12.75
CA ASN A 268 -4.59 19.50 -13.95
C ASN A 268 -5.39 18.50 -14.79
N GLU A 269 -4.90 17.26 -14.97
CA GLU A 269 -5.65 16.20 -15.65
C GLU A 269 -6.91 15.78 -14.88
N ALA A 270 -6.83 15.68 -13.55
CA ALA A 270 -7.99 15.41 -12.71
C ALA A 270 -9.07 16.50 -12.83
N ARG A 271 -8.69 17.79 -12.82
CA ARG A 271 -9.62 18.92 -12.95
C ARG A 271 -10.33 18.95 -14.31
N LYS A 272 -9.70 18.53 -15.40
CA LYS A 272 -10.35 18.40 -16.72
C LYS A 272 -11.55 17.42 -16.68
N HIS A 273 -11.53 16.48 -15.73
CA HIS A 273 -12.58 15.49 -15.51
C HIS A 273 -13.50 15.85 -14.33
N ASN A 274 -13.52 17.11 -13.89
CA ASN A 274 -14.35 17.60 -12.78
C ASN A 274 -14.07 16.91 -11.43
N LEU A 275 -12.83 16.48 -11.21
CA LEU A 275 -12.36 15.96 -9.93
C LEU A 275 -11.57 17.01 -9.16
N GLN A 276 -11.66 16.98 -7.83
CA GLN A 276 -10.89 17.85 -6.93
C GLN A 276 -10.05 17.04 -5.95
N TYR A 277 -8.98 17.66 -5.43
CA TYR A 277 -8.08 17.07 -4.44
C TYR A 277 -8.74 17.03 -3.07
N LEU A 278 -8.92 15.84 -2.50
CA LEU A 278 -9.35 15.67 -1.12
C LEU A 278 -8.15 15.79 -0.18
N ALA A 279 -7.24 14.81 -0.25
CA ALA A 279 -6.07 14.67 0.62
C ALA A 279 -5.08 13.66 0.03
N ASP A 280 -3.90 13.52 0.64
CA ASP A 280 -3.07 12.33 0.49
C ASP A 280 -3.43 11.31 1.58
N CYS A 281 -3.36 10.01 1.28
CA CYS A 281 -3.61 8.96 2.26
C CYS A 281 -2.66 9.01 3.46
N ASN A 282 -1.47 9.58 3.31
CA ASN A 282 -0.53 9.80 4.39
C ASN A 282 -0.61 11.26 4.87
N LEU A 283 -1.45 11.53 5.89
CA LEU A 283 -1.68 12.89 6.41
C LEU A 283 -0.41 13.62 6.82
N SER A 284 0.60 12.90 7.34
CA SER A 284 1.89 13.47 7.75
C SER A 284 2.63 14.17 6.61
N THR A 285 2.37 13.76 5.37
CA THR A 285 2.95 14.40 4.17
C THR A 285 2.35 15.77 3.89
N MET A 286 1.16 16.06 4.42
CA MET A 286 0.46 17.34 4.31
C MET A 286 0.81 18.29 5.48
N TYR A 287 1.55 17.81 6.48
CA TYR A 287 1.82 18.56 7.71
C TYR A 287 2.94 19.59 7.51
N LEU A 288 2.60 20.87 7.70
CA LEU A 288 3.53 21.99 7.55
C LEU A 288 4.24 22.37 8.85
N GLY A 289 3.79 21.89 10.01
CA GLY A 289 4.21 22.41 11.31
C GLY A 289 5.64 22.09 11.75
N ASN A 290 6.40 21.30 10.96
CA ASN A 290 7.84 21.11 11.15
C ASN A 290 8.68 22.20 10.47
N MET A 291 8.05 23.11 9.71
CA MET A 291 8.72 24.23 9.05
C MET A 291 8.77 25.47 9.96
N PRO A 292 9.71 26.40 9.73
CA PRO A 292 9.75 27.66 10.45
C PRO A 292 8.41 28.40 10.36
N PRO A 293 7.90 29.00 11.45
CA PRO A 293 6.57 29.62 11.49
C PRO A 293 6.31 30.62 10.35
N LYS A 294 7.31 31.44 10.01
CA LYS A 294 7.26 32.41 8.91
C LYS A 294 6.98 31.75 7.54
N VAL A 295 7.54 30.57 7.29
CA VAL A 295 7.31 29.81 6.04
C VAL A 295 5.87 29.27 6.03
N VAL A 296 5.40 28.76 7.17
CA VAL A 296 4.02 28.25 7.30
C VAL A 296 3.01 29.37 7.04
N GLU A 297 3.23 30.57 7.57
CA GLU A 297 2.38 31.73 7.30
C GLU A 297 2.34 32.10 5.81
N GLN A 298 3.50 32.08 5.13
CA GLN A 298 3.57 32.33 3.70
C GLN A 298 2.81 31.27 2.89
N LEU A 299 2.99 29.97 3.21
CA LEU A 299 2.27 28.89 2.55
C LEU A 299 0.76 28.96 2.78
N LYS A 300 0.33 29.36 3.98
CA LYS A 300 -1.10 29.59 4.29
C LYS A 300 -1.68 30.77 3.50
N ALA A 301 -0.89 31.82 3.26
CA ALA A 301 -1.33 32.99 2.51
C ALA A 301 -1.59 32.73 1.01
N VAL A 302 -0.98 31.69 0.42
CA VAL A 302 -1.21 31.31 -0.99
C VAL A 302 -2.66 30.87 -1.25
N ASN A 303 -3.31 30.27 -0.26
CA ASN A 303 -4.69 29.77 -0.31
C ASN A 303 -5.01 28.87 -1.53
N ASP A 304 -4.02 28.14 -2.04
CA ASP A 304 -4.18 27.09 -3.06
C ASP A 304 -3.45 25.84 -2.60
N ILE A 305 -4.20 24.84 -2.14
CA ILE A 305 -3.65 23.62 -1.59
C ILE A 305 -2.77 22.88 -2.60
N VAL A 306 -3.09 22.93 -3.90
CA VAL A 306 -2.31 22.22 -4.93
C VAL A 306 -0.94 22.86 -5.09
N ARG A 307 -0.87 24.19 -5.05
CA ARG A 307 0.41 24.91 -5.07
C ARG A 307 1.22 24.66 -3.81
N THR A 308 0.59 24.74 -2.63
CA THR A 308 1.27 24.46 -1.36
C THR A 308 1.86 23.06 -1.34
N GLU A 309 1.09 22.05 -1.71
CA GLU A 309 1.53 20.66 -1.86
C GLU A 309 2.64 20.50 -2.90
N GLN A 310 2.57 21.21 -4.02
CA GLN A 310 3.62 21.19 -5.04
C GLN A 310 4.93 21.81 -4.53
N TYR A 311 4.88 22.89 -3.74
CA TYR A 311 6.07 23.44 -3.09
C TYR A 311 6.68 22.42 -2.13
N MET A 312 5.85 21.73 -1.35
CA MET A 312 6.30 20.65 -0.47
C MET A 312 7.00 19.55 -1.26
N ASP A 313 6.48 19.15 -2.42
CA ASP A 313 7.12 18.14 -3.27
C ASP A 313 8.52 18.55 -3.73
N PHE A 314 8.68 19.81 -4.13
CA PHE A 314 9.98 20.33 -4.55
C PHE A 314 11.01 20.29 -3.43
N ILE A 315 10.66 20.76 -2.22
CA ILE A 315 11.63 20.91 -1.13
C ILE A 315 11.84 19.64 -0.29
N THR A 316 10.90 18.69 -0.36
CA THR A 316 11.02 17.37 0.32
C THR A 316 11.46 16.26 -0.62
N ASN A 317 11.68 16.56 -1.91
CA ASN A 317 12.05 15.60 -2.95
C ASN A 317 11.06 14.42 -3.04
N ARG A 318 9.76 14.73 -3.06
CA ARG A 318 8.70 13.70 -3.02
C ARG A 318 8.75 12.83 -4.27
N ARG A 319 8.77 11.50 -4.07
CA ARG A 319 8.90 10.49 -5.13
C ARG A 319 7.62 9.75 -5.50
N PHE A 320 6.63 9.79 -4.61
CA PHE A 320 5.39 9.02 -4.74
C PHE A 320 4.26 9.73 -4.00
N ARG A 321 3.05 9.65 -4.55
CA ARG A 321 1.81 10.17 -3.96
C ARG A 321 0.74 9.11 -3.93
N THR A 322 -0.13 9.20 -2.93
CA THR A 322 -1.32 8.37 -2.75
C THR A 322 -2.51 9.29 -2.60
N THR A 323 -3.04 9.76 -3.72
CA THR A 323 -3.98 10.90 -3.77
C THR A 323 -5.42 10.43 -3.70
N LEU A 324 -6.21 11.10 -2.85
CA LEU A 324 -7.65 11.00 -2.83
C LEU A 324 -8.28 12.12 -3.64
N LEU A 325 -9.21 11.74 -4.51
CA LEU A 325 -10.05 12.62 -5.31
C LEU A 325 -11.52 12.40 -4.97
N CYS A 326 -12.31 13.45 -5.13
CA CYS A 326 -13.77 13.38 -5.13
C CYS A 326 -14.33 14.31 -6.21
N HIS A 327 -15.65 14.26 -6.42
CA HIS A 327 -16.35 15.16 -7.34
C HIS A 327 -16.14 16.62 -6.95
N SER A 328 -15.95 17.49 -7.95
CA SER A 328 -15.64 18.93 -7.76
C SER A 328 -16.73 19.77 -7.07
N ASP A 329 -17.97 19.27 -6.99
CA ASP A 329 -19.10 19.93 -6.32
C ASP A 329 -19.20 19.59 -4.82
N VAL A 330 -18.45 18.60 -4.34
CA VAL A 330 -18.37 18.24 -2.92
C VAL A 330 -17.69 19.37 -2.14
N LYS A 331 -18.32 19.83 -1.05
CA LYS A 331 -17.71 20.85 -0.18
C LYS A 331 -16.74 20.21 0.80
N ILE A 332 -15.48 20.63 0.72
CA ILE A 332 -14.38 20.15 1.59
C ILE A 332 -14.08 21.22 2.66
N ASN A 333 -14.00 20.81 3.93
CA ASN A 333 -13.56 21.66 5.02
C ASN A 333 -12.13 21.29 5.47
N ARG A 334 -11.17 22.21 5.29
CA ARG A 334 -9.76 22.01 5.68
C ARG A 334 -9.41 22.58 7.06
N ASN A 335 -10.37 23.21 7.75
CA ASN A 335 -10.18 23.68 9.12
C ASN A 335 -10.38 22.50 10.08
N ILE A 336 -9.27 21.88 10.48
CA ILE A 336 -9.23 20.78 11.45
C ILE A 336 -8.95 21.37 12.84
N ASN A 337 -9.81 21.02 13.80
CA ASN A 337 -9.70 21.44 15.20
C ASN A 337 -9.37 20.24 16.09
N ASN A 338 -8.87 20.52 17.29
CA ASN A 338 -8.57 19.48 18.28
C ASN A 338 -9.80 18.62 18.63
N ASP A 339 -10.97 19.24 18.75
CA ASP A 339 -12.22 18.55 19.10
C ASP A 339 -12.70 17.57 18.03
N ASP A 340 -12.22 17.70 16.78
CA ASP A 340 -12.57 16.76 15.70
C ASP A 340 -12.09 15.34 15.99
N ILE A 341 -11.14 15.15 16.92
CA ILE A 341 -10.71 13.82 17.37
C ILE A 341 -11.87 12.98 17.92
N THR A 342 -12.89 13.62 18.48
CA THR A 342 -14.07 12.95 19.06
C THR A 342 -14.95 12.24 18.02
N LYS A 343 -14.78 12.58 16.74
CA LYS A 343 -15.50 11.96 15.62
C LYS A 343 -14.98 10.56 15.28
N PHE A 344 -13.77 10.23 15.72
CA PHE A 344 -13.05 9.04 15.29
C PHE A 344 -12.81 8.05 16.42
N ASN A 345 -12.64 6.79 16.04
CA ASN A 345 -11.88 5.86 16.87
C ASN A 345 -10.39 6.07 16.62
N ILE A 346 -9.58 5.75 17.61
CA ILE A 346 -8.17 6.10 17.70
C ILE A 346 -7.35 4.85 17.95
N ILE A 347 -6.26 4.69 17.22
CA ILE A 347 -5.25 3.66 17.42
C ILE A 347 -3.92 4.37 17.64
N PHE A 348 -3.24 4.00 18.71
CA PHE A 348 -1.86 4.42 18.95
C PHE A 348 -1.03 3.21 19.38
N ASN A 349 -0.21 2.70 18.47
CA ASN A 349 0.56 1.49 18.72
C ASN A 349 1.85 1.82 19.48
N ILE A 350 1.83 1.60 20.78
CA ILE A 350 2.95 1.95 21.67
C ILE A 350 3.25 0.83 22.68
N VAL A 351 4.53 0.63 22.94
CA VAL A 351 5.02 -0.37 23.89
C VAL A 351 5.74 0.35 25.03
N PRO A 352 5.29 0.22 26.29
CA PRO A 352 5.95 0.87 27.41
C PRO A 352 7.31 0.20 27.71
N GLU A 353 8.28 0.99 28.16
CA GLU A 353 9.58 0.48 28.62
C GLU A 353 9.44 -0.35 29.91
N LYS A 354 8.52 0.05 30.80
CA LYS A 354 8.21 -0.63 32.06
C LYS A 354 6.78 -1.17 32.07
N PRO A 355 6.51 -2.34 32.65
CA PRO A 355 5.14 -2.82 32.85
C PRO A 355 4.34 -1.90 33.78
N LEU A 356 3.03 -1.78 33.54
CA LEU A 356 2.13 -0.95 34.36
C LEU A 356 2.19 -1.30 35.87
N LYS A 357 2.42 -2.57 36.20
CA LYS A 357 2.50 -3.06 37.60
C LYS A 357 3.72 -2.54 38.37
N GLU A 358 4.74 -2.02 37.67
CA GLU A 358 6.01 -1.60 38.25
C GLU A 358 6.13 -0.07 38.36
N VAL A 359 5.07 0.67 38.00
CA VAL A 359 5.08 2.13 37.97
C VAL A 359 3.95 2.72 38.80
N ASP A 360 4.19 3.88 39.41
CA ASP A 360 3.13 4.73 39.96
C ASP A 360 2.79 5.83 38.96
N LEU A 361 1.61 5.77 38.38
CA LEU A 361 1.17 6.76 37.39
C LEU A 361 1.00 8.16 37.98
N ASN A 362 0.71 8.29 39.28
CA ASN A 362 0.52 9.58 39.94
C ASN A 362 1.83 10.31 40.22
N ASN A 363 2.97 9.63 40.13
CA ASN A 363 4.28 10.23 40.34
C ASN A 363 4.64 11.16 39.17
N ALA A 364 4.32 12.45 39.32
CA ALA A 364 4.59 13.49 38.32
C ALA A 364 6.10 13.79 38.10
N SER A 365 6.99 13.28 38.95
CA SER A 365 8.44 13.50 38.83
C SER A 365 9.13 12.42 37.98
N GLU A 366 8.53 11.25 37.83
CA GLU A 366 9.09 10.16 37.01
C GLU A 366 8.76 10.38 35.52
N ASN A 367 9.77 10.32 34.65
CA ASN A 367 9.55 10.27 33.21
C ASN A 367 9.44 8.81 32.75
N LEU A 368 8.34 8.47 32.08
CA LEU A 368 8.17 7.15 31.48
C LEU A 368 8.39 7.22 29.97
N LYS A 369 9.04 6.20 29.42
CA LYS A 369 9.35 6.06 28.01
C LYS A 369 8.44 5.01 27.36
N PHE A 370 7.98 5.32 26.16
CA PHE A 370 7.14 4.46 25.33
C PHE A 370 7.69 4.41 23.91
N PHE A 371 7.78 3.21 23.34
CA PHE A 371 8.33 2.95 22.02
C PHE A 371 7.21 2.86 20.97
N LEU A 372 7.34 3.62 19.89
CA LEU A 372 6.37 3.67 18.80
C LEU A 372 6.49 2.41 17.94
N ASN A 373 5.38 1.67 17.74
CA ASN A 373 5.35 0.40 17.00
C ASN A 373 6.40 -0.64 17.48
N GLY A 374 6.85 -0.53 18.73
CA GLY A 374 7.92 -1.37 19.29
C GLY A 374 9.34 -1.05 18.80
N ASN A 375 9.53 0.03 18.04
CA ASN A 375 10.85 0.46 17.58
C ASN A 375 11.62 1.17 18.70
N GLN A 376 12.80 0.63 19.07
CA GLN A 376 13.63 1.19 20.15
C GLN A 376 14.24 2.56 19.81
N ASP A 377 14.40 2.86 18.52
CA ASP A 377 14.96 4.14 18.05
C ASP A 377 13.91 5.26 17.99
N SER A 378 12.62 4.92 18.10
CA SER A 378 11.51 5.86 18.02
C SER A 378 10.67 5.80 19.29
N ASN A 379 10.81 6.82 20.14
CA ASN A 379 10.16 6.84 21.44
C ASN A 379 9.58 8.21 21.77
N LEU A 380 8.66 8.21 22.73
CA LEU A 380 8.13 9.39 23.39
C LEU A 380 8.31 9.24 24.90
N THR A 381 8.52 10.36 25.58
CA THR A 381 8.63 10.41 27.04
C THR A 381 7.63 11.39 27.62
N THR A 382 7.07 11.06 28.79
CA THR A 382 6.18 11.98 29.50
C THR A 382 6.28 11.81 31.02
N SER A 383 6.16 12.94 31.72
CA SER A 383 6.00 13.00 33.17
C SER A 383 4.53 13.17 33.59
N SER A 384 3.64 13.59 32.69
CA SER A 384 2.22 13.84 32.97
C SER A 384 1.50 12.56 33.37
N PRO A 385 0.91 12.49 34.58
CA PRO A 385 0.11 11.34 35.03
C PRO A 385 -1.02 10.97 34.06
N TYR A 386 -1.67 11.97 33.49
CA TYR A 386 -2.79 11.80 32.57
C TYR A 386 -2.31 11.18 31.25
N MET A 387 -1.21 11.70 30.70
CA MET A 387 -0.64 11.15 29.47
C MET A 387 -0.13 9.73 29.70
N LYS A 388 0.52 9.43 30.84
CA LYS A 388 0.92 8.05 31.18
C LYS A 388 -0.28 7.11 31.17
N ALA A 389 -1.38 7.47 31.83
CA ALA A 389 -2.59 6.66 31.88
C ALA A 389 -3.22 6.43 30.48
N ILE A 390 -3.24 7.47 29.63
CA ILE A 390 -3.67 7.37 28.23
C ILE A 390 -2.77 6.41 27.46
N LEU A 391 -1.46 6.55 27.57
CA LEU A 391 -0.49 5.75 26.83
C LEU A 391 -0.53 4.27 27.25
N TYR A 392 -0.65 3.97 28.54
CA TYR A 392 -0.85 2.59 28.98
C TYR A 392 -2.16 2.00 28.47
N THR A 393 -3.23 2.79 28.42
CA THR A 393 -4.51 2.36 27.83
C THR A 393 -4.36 2.00 26.36
N PHE A 394 -3.61 2.78 25.58
CA PHE A 394 -3.29 2.43 24.20
C PHE A 394 -2.40 1.18 24.09
N SER A 395 -1.41 1.03 24.96
CA SER A 395 -0.51 -0.14 24.93
C SER A 395 -1.20 -1.47 25.22
N GLU A 396 -2.35 -1.44 25.91
CA GLU A 396 -3.20 -2.59 26.18
C GLU A 396 -4.16 -2.92 25.02
N ASN A 397 -4.30 -2.02 24.04
CA ASN A 397 -5.29 -2.08 22.96
C ASN A 397 -4.65 -1.92 21.57
N LEU A 398 -3.45 -2.48 21.38
CA LEU A 398 -2.70 -2.42 20.12
C LEU A 398 -3.57 -2.86 18.93
N ASN A 399 -3.55 -2.05 17.87
CA ASN A 399 -4.32 -2.25 16.64
C ASN A 399 -5.85 -2.41 16.80
N ASN A 400 -6.42 -2.15 17.98
CA ASN A 400 -7.86 -2.19 18.22
C ASN A 400 -8.41 -0.75 18.36
N PRO A 401 -9.27 -0.26 17.44
CA PRO A 401 -9.80 1.10 17.52
C PRO A 401 -10.48 1.37 18.85
N LEU A 402 -10.17 2.49 19.50
CA LEU A 402 -10.85 2.93 20.72
C LEU A 402 -11.53 4.29 20.50
N SER A 403 -12.78 4.43 20.97
CA SER A 403 -13.44 5.74 20.97
C SER A 403 -12.81 6.68 22.01
N PHE A 404 -12.96 7.99 21.79
CA PHE A 404 -12.52 9.00 22.75
C PHE A 404 -13.03 8.75 24.18
N GLU A 405 -14.32 8.42 24.32
CA GLU A 405 -14.92 8.10 25.63
C GLU A 405 -14.35 6.83 26.25
N LYS A 406 -14.04 5.81 25.44
CA LYS A 406 -13.44 4.56 25.94
C LYS A 406 -12.03 4.80 26.44
N ILE A 407 -11.20 5.54 25.70
CA ILE A 407 -9.83 5.88 26.11
C ILE A 407 -9.83 6.65 27.42
N THR A 408 -10.65 7.70 27.48
CA THR A 408 -10.68 8.59 28.65
C THR A 408 -11.23 7.88 29.89
N THR A 409 -12.23 7.00 29.73
CA THR A 409 -12.77 6.18 30.82
C THR A 409 -11.78 5.13 31.31
N GLU A 410 -11.14 4.36 30.42
CA GLU A 410 -10.16 3.33 30.81
C GLU A 410 -8.88 3.93 31.41
N ALA A 411 -8.43 5.08 30.91
CA ALA A 411 -7.33 5.82 31.53
C ALA A 411 -7.73 6.37 32.91
N ASN A 412 -8.97 6.84 33.09
CA ASN A 412 -9.45 7.34 34.38
C ASN A 412 -9.51 6.25 35.45
N LYS A 413 -9.88 5.01 35.08
CA LYS A 413 -9.83 3.85 36.00
C LYS A 413 -8.43 3.62 36.56
N LYS A 414 -7.37 3.81 35.74
CA LYS A 414 -5.97 3.70 36.17
C LYS A 414 -5.54 4.79 37.14
N LEU A 415 -6.30 5.88 37.25
CA LEU A 415 -6.12 6.99 38.20
C LEU A 415 -7.28 7.08 39.22
N HIS A 416 -7.80 5.91 39.63
CA HIS A 416 -8.84 5.77 40.66
C HIS A 416 -10.15 6.54 40.38
N ASN A 417 -10.46 6.77 39.10
CA ASN A 417 -11.67 7.43 38.63
C ASN A 417 -11.84 8.91 39.02
N THR A 418 -10.77 9.61 39.42
CA THR A 418 -10.86 10.99 39.92
C THR A 418 -10.39 12.07 38.93
N LYS A 419 -9.90 11.67 37.74
CA LYS A 419 -9.14 12.55 36.81
C LYS A 419 -9.69 12.61 35.40
N LEU A 420 -10.99 12.35 35.21
CA LEU A 420 -11.60 12.25 33.88
C LEU A 420 -11.44 13.54 33.07
N ASN A 421 -11.66 14.70 33.68
CA ASN A 421 -11.62 15.99 32.98
C ASN A 421 -10.21 16.33 32.54
N GLU A 422 -9.22 16.09 33.39
CA GLU A 422 -7.81 16.31 33.08
C GLU A 422 -7.34 15.37 31.96
N ILE A 423 -7.77 14.10 31.96
CA ILE A 423 -7.50 13.14 30.89
C ILE A 423 -8.15 13.58 29.56
N LYS A 424 -9.41 14.03 29.60
CA LYS A 424 -10.10 14.55 28.40
C LYS A 424 -9.36 15.75 27.82
N ALA A 425 -8.97 16.71 28.66
CA ALA A 425 -8.20 17.88 28.23
C ALA A 425 -6.82 17.50 27.66
N GLU A 426 -6.10 16.58 28.31
CA GLU A 426 -4.81 16.08 27.84
C GLU A 426 -4.93 15.43 26.46
N LEU A 427 -5.96 14.59 26.25
CA LEU A 427 -6.19 13.93 24.96
C LEU A 427 -6.58 14.93 23.87
N LEU A 428 -7.50 15.87 24.16
CA LEU A 428 -7.92 16.91 23.20
C LEU A 428 -6.74 17.78 22.76
N ASN A 429 -5.89 18.20 23.69
CA ASN A 429 -4.79 19.11 23.39
C ASN A 429 -3.69 18.49 22.51
N ASN A 430 -3.51 17.16 22.57
CA ASN A 430 -2.37 16.49 21.95
C ASN A 430 -2.77 15.58 20.76
N ALA A 431 -3.95 14.96 20.78
CA ALA A 431 -4.26 13.86 19.87
C ALA A 431 -4.26 14.29 18.40
N MET A 432 -4.98 15.36 18.03
CA MET A 432 -5.07 15.75 16.62
C MET A 432 -3.72 16.20 16.06
N LYS A 433 -2.87 16.84 16.87
CA LYS A 433 -1.49 17.16 16.49
C LYS A 433 -0.70 15.90 16.16
N LEU A 434 -0.78 14.88 17.00
CA LEU A 434 -0.10 13.59 16.78
C LEU A 434 -0.68 12.82 15.59
N VAL A 435 -1.98 12.97 15.30
CA VAL A 435 -2.62 12.44 14.08
C VAL A 435 -2.06 13.10 12.83
N LEU A 436 -2.02 14.43 12.78
CA LEU A 436 -1.50 15.16 11.63
C LEU A 436 -0.01 14.92 11.42
N GLN A 437 0.74 14.56 12.46
CA GLN A 437 2.15 14.14 12.35
C GLN A 437 2.33 12.67 11.95
N GLY A 438 1.26 11.87 11.93
CA GLY A 438 1.29 10.45 11.54
C GLY A 438 1.67 9.48 12.66
N TYR A 439 1.68 9.90 13.93
CA TYR A 439 1.97 9.02 15.07
C TYR A 439 0.72 8.27 15.56
N ILE A 440 -0.43 8.93 15.53
CA ILE A 440 -1.73 8.36 15.90
C ILE A 440 -2.52 8.10 14.61
N SER A 441 -3.14 6.94 14.53
CA SER A 441 -4.10 6.62 13.47
C SER A 441 -5.52 6.89 13.95
N ILE A 442 -6.31 7.59 13.14
CA ILE A 442 -7.76 7.71 13.32
C ILE A 442 -8.47 6.76 12.36
N THR A 443 -9.66 6.30 12.73
CA THR A 443 -10.45 5.41 11.88
C THR A 443 -11.94 5.47 12.18
N ASN A 444 -12.75 5.32 11.13
CA ASN A 444 -14.19 5.09 11.22
C ASN A 444 -14.53 3.62 11.57
N GLN A 445 -13.55 2.71 11.57
CA GLN A 445 -13.76 1.32 12.00
C GLN A 445 -14.15 1.26 13.47
N LYS A 446 -15.13 0.40 13.79
CA LYS A 446 -15.62 0.21 15.16
C LYS A 446 -14.60 -0.53 16.02
N HIS A 447 -14.67 -0.30 17.33
CA HIS A 447 -13.96 -1.12 18.31
C HIS A 447 -14.35 -2.58 18.19
N ARG A 448 -13.37 -3.48 18.26
CA ARG A 448 -13.58 -4.93 18.23
C ARG A 448 -13.60 -5.49 19.64
N ASN A 449 -14.43 -6.51 19.86
CA ASN A 449 -14.41 -7.25 21.11
C ASN A 449 -13.03 -7.90 21.32
N ASN A 450 -12.63 -8.05 22.59
CA ASN A 450 -11.40 -8.77 22.91
C ASN A 450 -11.53 -10.23 22.45
N PRO A 451 -10.55 -10.77 21.72
CA PRO A 451 -10.61 -12.14 21.23
C PRO A 451 -10.55 -13.13 22.39
N GLU A 452 -11.30 -14.23 22.28
CA GLU A 452 -11.19 -15.37 23.19
C GLU A 452 -9.88 -16.11 22.92
N LEU A 453 -9.01 -16.22 23.94
CA LEU A 453 -7.65 -16.75 23.78
C LEU A 453 -7.54 -18.25 24.10
N ASP A 454 -8.51 -18.83 24.81
CA ASP A 454 -8.50 -20.24 25.19
C ASP A 454 -8.68 -21.16 23.97
N LYS A 455 -9.52 -20.72 23.04
CA LYS A 455 -9.75 -21.33 21.72
C LYS A 455 -9.59 -20.24 20.66
N PRO A 456 -8.34 -19.89 20.30
CA PRO A 456 -8.09 -18.75 19.44
C PRO A 456 -8.74 -18.96 18.08
N LYS A 457 -9.35 -17.88 17.58
CA LYS A 457 -10.01 -17.85 16.28
C LYS A 457 -9.40 -16.76 15.42
N THR A 458 -9.00 -17.10 14.20
CA THR A 458 -8.55 -16.14 13.19
C THR A 458 -9.59 -15.98 12.06
N THR A 459 -9.31 -15.09 11.11
CA THR A 459 -10.24 -14.80 10.01
C THR A 459 -10.21 -15.91 8.95
N LYS A 460 -11.28 -16.03 8.15
CA LYS A 460 -11.31 -16.96 7.01
C LYS A 460 -10.20 -16.69 6.00
N MET A 461 -9.85 -15.42 5.79
CA MET A 461 -8.77 -15.01 4.89
C MET A 461 -7.42 -15.56 5.38
N VAL A 462 -7.11 -15.38 6.66
CA VAL A 462 -5.86 -15.83 7.26
C VAL A 462 -5.75 -17.35 7.25
N ILE A 463 -6.82 -18.08 7.58
CA ILE A 463 -6.85 -19.56 7.48
C ILE A 463 -6.58 -20.00 6.03
N HIS A 464 -7.23 -19.35 5.06
CA HIS A 464 -7.05 -19.66 3.65
C HIS A 464 -5.61 -19.43 3.20
N GLN A 465 -5.01 -18.28 3.54
CA GLN A 465 -3.61 -17.97 3.24
C GLN A 465 -2.66 -18.97 3.90
N ALA A 466 -2.82 -19.23 5.20
CA ALA A 466 -1.99 -20.16 5.95
C ALA A 466 -2.00 -21.59 5.39
N THR A 467 -3.13 -22.02 4.83
CA THR A 467 -3.37 -23.40 4.37
C THR A 467 -3.02 -23.59 2.89
N HIS A 468 -3.41 -22.65 2.02
CA HIS A 468 -3.42 -22.86 0.58
C HIS A 468 -2.43 -22.00 -0.20
N THR A 469 -1.72 -21.08 0.46
CA THR A 469 -0.78 -20.19 -0.22
C THR A 469 0.67 -20.46 0.19
N PRO A 470 1.66 -20.25 -0.70
CA PRO A 470 3.08 -20.36 -0.36
C PRO A 470 3.59 -19.16 0.45
N SER A 471 2.91 -18.01 0.40
CA SER A 471 3.34 -16.74 1.01
C SER A 471 3.66 -16.85 2.51
N MET A 472 4.72 -16.17 2.96
CA MET A 472 5.15 -16.13 4.37
C MET A 472 4.60 -14.90 5.10
N TRP A 473 3.40 -14.48 4.71
CA TRP A 473 2.65 -13.38 5.29
C TRP A 473 1.15 -13.68 5.17
N VAL A 474 0.35 -13.00 5.99
CA VAL A 474 -1.11 -13.10 6.00
C VAL A 474 -1.73 -11.70 6.10
N THR A 475 -2.99 -11.54 5.67
CA THR A 475 -3.69 -10.25 5.70
C THR A 475 -4.50 -10.13 6.99
N ASN A 476 -4.20 -9.13 7.82
CA ASN A 476 -4.94 -8.90 9.06
C ASN A 476 -6.26 -8.14 8.85
N LEU A 477 -7.02 -7.90 9.93
CA LEU A 477 -8.29 -7.15 9.90
C LEU A 477 -8.15 -5.68 9.47
N GLN A 478 -6.95 -5.12 9.51
CA GLN A 478 -6.66 -3.75 9.07
C GLN A 478 -6.19 -3.67 7.61
N HIS A 479 -6.18 -4.80 6.90
CA HIS A 479 -5.71 -4.90 5.51
C HIS A 479 -4.19 -4.70 5.37
N GLU A 480 -3.44 -5.09 6.40
CA GLU A 480 -1.98 -5.04 6.44
C GLU A 480 -1.41 -6.46 6.20
N PRO A 481 -0.32 -6.59 5.42
CA PRO A 481 0.42 -7.84 5.33
C PRO A 481 1.28 -8.03 6.58
N ILE A 482 1.03 -9.09 7.34
CA ILE A 482 1.79 -9.45 8.54
C ILE A 482 2.66 -10.67 8.25
N GLY A 483 3.98 -10.49 8.37
CA GLY A 483 4.95 -11.57 8.22
C GLY A 483 4.77 -12.65 9.29
N VAL A 484 4.77 -13.92 8.85
CA VAL A 484 4.67 -15.09 9.70
C VAL A 484 5.82 -16.05 9.45
N ASN A 485 6.35 -16.66 10.50
CA ASN A 485 7.28 -17.78 10.36
C ASN A 485 6.51 -19.10 10.10
N PHE A 486 7.22 -20.19 9.83
CA PHE A 486 6.55 -21.47 9.55
C PHE A 486 5.69 -21.96 10.71
N PHE A 487 6.18 -21.92 11.96
CA PHE A 487 5.40 -22.33 13.14
C PHE A 487 4.09 -21.55 13.25
N GLU A 488 4.16 -20.22 13.13
CA GLU A 488 3.00 -19.33 13.15
C GLU A 488 2.01 -19.64 12.03
N LYS A 489 2.52 -19.85 10.81
CA LYS A 489 1.70 -20.19 9.63
C LYS A 489 0.99 -21.53 9.81
N PHE A 490 1.66 -22.57 10.34
CA PHE A 490 1.02 -23.85 10.63
C PHE A 490 -0.01 -23.73 11.76
N ALA A 491 0.29 -22.99 12.82
CA ALA A 491 -0.64 -22.79 13.93
C ALA A 491 -1.94 -22.10 13.47
N LEU A 492 -1.86 -21.08 12.61
CA LEU A 492 -3.02 -20.35 12.07
C LEU A 492 -4.02 -21.26 11.32
N ARG A 493 -3.58 -22.39 10.76
CA ARG A 493 -4.46 -23.38 10.10
C ARG A 493 -5.50 -23.98 11.05
N TYR A 494 -5.18 -24.03 12.34
CA TYR A 494 -5.96 -24.71 13.37
C TYR A 494 -6.67 -23.73 14.32
N MET A 495 -6.56 -22.41 14.10
CA MET A 495 -7.21 -21.37 14.91
C MET A 495 -8.63 -21.07 14.41
N ASP A 496 -9.53 -22.04 14.54
CA ASP A 496 -10.91 -21.98 14.07
C ASP A 496 -11.94 -21.62 15.16
N GLY A 497 -11.48 -21.36 16.39
CA GLY A 497 -12.32 -21.16 17.56
C GLY A 497 -12.85 -22.44 18.21
N LYS A 498 -12.42 -23.62 17.73
CA LYS A 498 -12.78 -24.93 18.31
C LYS A 498 -11.59 -25.59 19.01
N HIS A 499 -10.41 -25.50 18.39
CA HIS A 499 -9.19 -26.08 18.93
C HIS A 499 -8.63 -25.20 20.06
N ASP A 500 -8.38 -25.82 21.20
CA ASP A 500 -7.67 -25.17 22.31
C ASP A 500 -6.15 -25.22 22.10
N LYS A 501 -5.40 -24.59 23.02
CA LYS A 501 -3.92 -24.61 23.02
C LYS A 501 -3.34 -26.01 22.79
N LYS A 502 -3.86 -27.02 23.50
CA LYS A 502 -3.31 -28.38 23.44
C LYS A 502 -3.56 -29.00 22.06
N ALA A 503 -4.77 -28.87 21.54
CA ALA A 503 -5.13 -29.41 20.23
C ALA A 503 -4.34 -28.75 19.09
N ILE A 504 -4.10 -27.43 19.16
CA ILE A 504 -3.28 -26.72 18.17
C ILE A 504 -1.82 -27.22 18.22
N ILE A 505 -1.24 -27.34 19.41
CA ILE A 505 0.15 -27.81 19.56
C ILE A 505 0.31 -29.24 19.05
N GLU A 506 -0.62 -30.14 19.36
CA GLU A 506 -0.57 -31.53 18.86
C GLU A 506 -0.73 -31.60 17.33
N ALA A 507 -1.56 -30.74 16.73
CA ALA A 507 -1.68 -30.66 15.28
C ALA A 507 -0.38 -30.17 14.60
N VAL A 508 0.26 -29.15 15.19
CA VAL A 508 1.56 -28.65 14.70
C VAL A 508 2.67 -29.69 14.91
N LEU A 509 2.67 -30.41 16.02
CA LEU A 509 3.60 -31.52 16.28
C LEU A 509 3.49 -32.59 15.19
N GLY A 510 2.28 -32.92 14.75
CA GLY A 510 2.06 -33.85 13.63
C GLY A 510 2.71 -33.40 12.32
N HIS A 511 2.86 -32.08 12.06
CA HIS A 511 3.60 -31.57 10.90
C HIS A 511 5.12 -31.72 11.08
N VAL A 512 5.63 -31.57 12.30
CA VAL A 512 7.04 -31.80 12.62
C VAL A 512 7.39 -33.28 12.41
N GLU A 513 6.54 -34.21 12.86
CA GLU A 513 6.73 -35.65 12.69
C GLU A 513 6.74 -36.09 11.22
N LYS A 514 5.97 -35.41 10.36
CA LYS A 514 5.97 -35.64 8.91
C LYS A 514 7.16 -35.01 8.18
N GLY A 515 8.00 -34.23 8.87
CA GLY A 515 9.11 -33.50 8.28
C GLY A 515 8.69 -32.26 7.47
N GLU A 516 7.45 -31.80 7.61
CA GLU A 516 6.94 -30.58 6.95
C GLU A 516 7.37 -29.29 7.68
N LEU A 517 7.77 -29.42 8.94
CA LEU A 517 8.27 -28.34 9.79
C LEU A 517 9.52 -28.81 10.55
N THR A 518 10.57 -27.99 10.55
CA THR A 518 11.77 -28.22 11.36
C THR A 518 11.86 -27.18 12.46
N LEU A 519 12.14 -27.62 13.69
CA LEU A 519 12.46 -26.73 14.80
C LEU A 519 13.95 -26.76 15.08
N SER A 520 14.51 -25.58 15.27
CA SER A 520 15.90 -25.40 15.63
C SER A 520 16.01 -24.58 16.90
N LYS A 521 16.85 -25.02 17.83
CA LYS A 521 17.20 -24.30 19.04
C LYS A 521 18.70 -24.08 19.03
N GLU A 522 19.13 -22.82 19.14
CA GLU A 522 20.55 -22.44 19.09
C GLU A 522 21.29 -22.98 17.83
N GLY A 523 20.58 -23.08 16.71
CA GLY A 523 21.12 -23.58 15.45
C GLY A 523 21.18 -25.11 15.31
N GLN A 524 20.78 -25.88 16.33
CA GLN A 524 20.68 -27.34 16.25
C GLN A 524 19.23 -27.79 16.08
N LYS A 525 19.00 -28.79 15.22
CA LYS A 525 17.68 -29.38 15.00
C LYS A 525 17.26 -30.16 16.25
N VAL A 526 16.05 -29.90 16.73
CA VAL A 526 15.46 -30.64 17.85
C VAL A 526 14.68 -31.82 17.28
N GLU A 527 15.08 -33.05 17.63
CA GLU A 527 14.44 -34.29 17.14
C GLU A 527 13.66 -35.04 18.23
N ASN A 528 13.90 -34.73 19.51
CA ASN A 528 13.19 -35.35 20.62
C ASN A 528 11.75 -34.81 20.71
N LYS A 529 10.76 -35.70 20.65
CA LYS A 529 9.33 -35.35 20.66
C LYS A 529 8.88 -34.55 21.89
N GLU A 530 9.35 -34.91 23.08
CA GLU A 530 8.98 -34.19 24.31
C GLU A 530 9.65 -32.81 24.37
N GLU A 531 10.87 -32.71 23.85
CA GLU A 531 11.59 -31.43 23.76
C GLU A 531 10.92 -30.49 22.74
N ILE A 532 10.50 -31.03 21.59
CA ILE A 532 9.71 -30.30 20.58
C ILE A 532 8.41 -29.79 21.19
N ARG A 533 7.65 -30.64 21.90
CA ARG A 533 6.40 -30.21 22.55
C ARG A 533 6.65 -29.05 23.52
N LYS A 534 7.69 -29.17 24.37
CA LYS A 534 8.06 -28.14 25.33
C LYS A 534 8.45 -26.82 24.65
N GLU A 535 9.15 -26.89 23.52
CA GLU A 535 9.52 -25.72 22.74
C GLU A 535 8.29 -25.06 22.09
N LEU A 536 7.39 -25.85 21.48
CA LEU A 536 6.13 -25.36 20.93
C LEU A 536 5.26 -24.67 22.00
N GLU A 537 5.20 -25.23 23.21
CA GLU A 537 4.51 -24.62 24.35
C GLU A 537 5.11 -23.28 24.77
N SER A 538 6.44 -23.15 24.71
CA SER A 538 7.16 -21.90 24.98
C SER A 538 6.88 -20.83 23.93
N LEU A 539 6.85 -21.21 22.65
CA LEU A 539 6.56 -20.31 21.53
C LEU A 539 5.08 -19.90 21.43
N PHE A 540 4.17 -20.70 21.98
CA PHE A 540 2.73 -20.47 21.83
C PHE A 540 2.26 -19.15 22.46
N ILE A 541 2.70 -18.84 23.69
CA ILE A 541 2.23 -17.64 24.40
C ILE A 541 2.66 -16.34 23.71
N PRO A 542 3.95 -16.15 23.35
CA PRO A 542 4.38 -14.99 22.56
C PRO A 542 3.66 -14.89 21.21
N MET A 543 3.42 -16.02 20.54
CA MET A 543 2.68 -16.05 19.28
C MET A 543 1.24 -15.55 19.43
N ILE A 544 0.50 -16.03 20.44
CA ILE A 544 -0.88 -15.56 20.69
C ILE A 544 -0.89 -14.06 21.01
N LYS A 545 0.08 -13.57 21.78
CA LYS A 545 0.23 -12.13 22.04
C LYS A 545 0.46 -11.35 20.75
N LYS A 546 1.37 -11.83 19.87
CA LYS A 546 1.62 -11.24 18.55
C LYS A 546 0.35 -11.22 17.70
N PHE A 547 -0.40 -12.33 17.64
CA PHE A 547 -1.61 -12.40 16.81
C PHE A 547 -2.71 -11.47 17.32
N SER A 548 -2.90 -11.41 18.64
CA SER A 548 -3.84 -10.47 19.26
C SER A 548 -3.46 -9.02 18.96
N SER A 549 -2.19 -8.65 19.17
CA SER A 549 -1.71 -7.28 18.96
C SER A 549 -1.62 -6.86 17.49
N ASN A 550 -1.63 -7.79 16.54
CA ASN A 550 -1.58 -7.51 15.10
C ASN A 550 -2.95 -7.70 14.42
N ALA A 551 -4.04 -7.73 15.19
CA ALA A 551 -5.40 -7.87 14.68
C ALA A 551 -5.61 -9.11 13.78
N LEU A 552 -4.97 -10.23 14.14
CA LEU A 552 -5.14 -11.53 13.48
C LEU A 552 -6.19 -12.40 14.16
N LEU A 553 -6.70 -12.04 15.33
CA LEU A 553 -7.72 -12.80 16.06
C LEU A 553 -9.08 -12.08 16.03
N VAL A 554 -10.18 -12.85 16.04
CA VAL A 554 -11.58 -12.39 15.98
C VAL A 554 -12.47 -12.98 17.05
#